data_AF-A0AAT9LEL5-F1
#
_entry.id   AF-A0AAT9LEL5-F1
#
_cell.length_a   1.000
_cell.length_b   1.000
_cell.length_c   1.000
_cell.angle_alpha   90.00
_cell.angle_beta   90.00
_cell.angle_gamma   90.00
#
_symmetry.space_group_name_H-M   'P 1'
#
loop_
_entity.id
_entity.type
_entity.pdbx_description
1 polymer ?
#
loop_
_entity_poly.entity_id
_entity_poly.type
_entity_poly.pdbx_seq_one_letter_code
_entity_poly.pdbx_strand_id
1 'polypeptide(L)'
;MERTGKNTEGVELLKRPPNHSRSLWESFSHAWEGLAYTYRTERNMRIHVFVASLVVAAGIALGLERTEFLMVIVAIAAVLSAEVVNTLAEYFVDLMKPEYDEIAGIAKDVAAAGVLLTSVFSVFVGVVAFYPALFDMEARFRALLEKRWPFLLLHFFVAVTPSFAGLLICAQKSPSRSEDFRTSREEDRNCSIRRKG
;
A
#
# COMPACT_ATOMS: atom_id res chain seq x y z
N MET A 1 52.99 -10.24 -45.52
CA MET A 1 53.18 -9.29 -44.41
C MET A 1 52.09 -8.24 -44.52
N GLU A 2 51.54 -7.84 -43.37
CA GLU A 2 50.72 -6.64 -43.16
C GLU A 2 49.20 -6.72 -43.43
N ARG A 3 48.43 -6.82 -42.34
CA ARG A 3 47.41 -5.82 -41.90
C ARG A 3 46.77 -6.30 -40.59
N THR A 4 47.49 -6.11 -39.49
CA THR A 4 46.94 -6.09 -38.13
C THR A 4 46.34 -4.70 -37.88
N GLY A 5 45.02 -4.58 -37.73
CA GLY A 5 44.44 -3.30 -37.35
C GLY A 5 42.94 -3.15 -37.59
N LYS A 6 42.11 -4.06 -37.05
CA LYS A 6 40.67 -3.84 -36.85
C LYS A 6 40.17 -4.75 -35.73
N ASN A 7 40.30 -4.35 -34.46
CA ASN A 7 39.46 -4.90 -33.39
C ASN A 7 39.51 -4.13 -32.06
N THR A 8 39.64 -2.80 -32.11
CA THR A 8 39.63 -1.96 -30.90
C THR A 8 38.40 -1.04 -30.80
N GLU A 9 37.49 -1.03 -31.77
CA GLU A 9 36.30 -0.16 -31.76
C GLU A 9 35.10 -0.76 -30.99
N GLY A 10 35.15 -2.04 -30.61
CA GLY A 10 34.05 -2.72 -29.90
C GLY A 10 34.03 -2.58 -28.38
N VAL A 11 35.05 -1.95 -27.78
CA VAL A 11 35.21 -1.90 -26.30
C VAL A 11 34.80 -0.54 -25.70
N GLU A 12 34.39 0.43 -26.53
CA GLU A 12 34.03 1.78 -26.07
C GLU A 12 32.53 1.96 -25.77
N LEU A 13 31.69 0.96 -26.06
CA LEU A 13 30.22 1.04 -25.89
C LEU A 13 29.68 0.59 -24.52
N LEU A 14 30.55 0.23 -23.56
CA LEU A 14 30.15 -0.07 -22.18
C LEU A 14 30.62 1.03 -21.21
N LYS A 15 30.43 2.29 -21.61
CA LYS A 15 30.46 3.43 -20.70
C LYS A 15 29.28 3.28 -19.75
N ARG A 16 29.46 2.50 -18.68
CA ARG A 16 28.50 2.43 -17.57
C ARG A 16 28.16 3.87 -17.19
N PRO A 17 26.88 4.24 -17.11
CA PRO A 17 26.52 5.57 -16.66
C PRO A 17 27.25 5.83 -15.34
N PRO A 18 27.77 7.05 -15.11
CA PRO A 18 28.47 7.36 -13.88
C PRO A 18 27.60 6.87 -12.72
N ASN A 19 28.20 6.04 -11.85
CA ASN A 19 27.53 5.54 -10.67
C ASN A 19 27.21 6.77 -9.82
N HIS A 20 26.00 7.32 -10.00
CA HIS A 20 25.52 8.36 -9.14
C HIS A 20 25.42 7.69 -7.78
N SER A 21 26.39 7.95 -6.90
CA SER A 21 26.28 7.62 -5.49
C SER A 21 25.08 8.41 -5.00
N ARG A 22 23.89 7.82 -5.14
CA ARG A 22 22.64 8.48 -4.81
C ARG A 22 22.74 8.86 -3.35
N SER A 23 22.40 10.10 -3.06
CA SER A 23 22.39 10.52 -1.66
C SER A 23 21.35 9.68 -0.92
N LEU A 24 21.59 9.42 0.37
CA LEU A 24 20.60 8.72 1.20
C LEU A 24 19.24 9.43 1.13
N TRP A 25 19.25 10.77 1.10
CA TRP A 25 18.07 11.62 0.93
C TRP A 25 17.28 11.34 -0.35
N GLU A 26 17.98 11.15 -1.47
CA GLU A 26 17.34 10.83 -2.76
C GLU A 26 16.67 9.45 -2.74
N SER A 27 17.29 8.46 -2.06
CA SER A 27 16.69 7.13 -1.88
C SER A 27 15.44 7.18 -1.01
N PHE A 28 15.44 7.98 0.07
CA PHE A 28 14.25 8.20 0.90
C PHE A 28 13.15 8.95 0.15
N SER A 29 13.49 9.95 -0.65
CA SER A 29 12.52 10.69 -1.46
C SER A 29 11.79 9.77 -2.44
N HIS A 30 12.50 8.90 -3.14
CA HIS A 30 11.89 7.94 -4.06
C HIS A 30 11.03 6.89 -3.33
N ALA A 31 11.48 6.40 -2.16
CA ALA A 31 10.68 5.49 -1.35
C ALA A 31 9.37 6.14 -0.88
N TRP A 32 9.42 7.43 -0.52
CA TRP A 32 8.25 8.20 -0.13
C TRP A 32 7.29 8.43 -1.31
N GLU A 33 7.81 8.75 -2.49
CA GLU A 33 7.02 8.85 -3.72
C GLU A 33 6.30 7.54 -4.04
N GLY A 34 6.99 6.40 -3.90
CA GLY A 34 6.39 5.07 -4.07
C GLY A 34 5.24 4.83 -3.09
N LEU A 35 5.45 5.12 -1.80
CA LEU A 35 4.40 4.96 -0.79
C LEU A 35 3.21 5.90 -1.04
N ALA A 36 3.48 7.15 -1.42
CA ALA A 36 2.46 8.14 -1.75
C ALA A 36 1.65 7.74 -3.00
N TYR A 37 2.31 7.11 -3.98
CA TYR A 37 1.64 6.55 -5.15
C TYR A 37 0.67 5.44 -4.75
N THR A 38 1.13 4.41 -4.02
CA THR A 38 0.28 3.29 -3.57
C THR A 38 -0.91 3.79 -2.73
N TYR A 39 -0.71 4.76 -1.84
CA TYR A 39 -1.81 5.35 -1.06
C TYR A 39 -2.87 6.04 -1.94
N ARG A 40 -2.46 6.70 -3.03
CA ARG A 40 -3.37 7.42 -3.93
C ARG A 40 -4.07 6.51 -4.93
N THR A 41 -3.43 5.42 -5.36
CA THR A 41 -4.03 4.49 -6.32
C THR A 41 -4.91 3.47 -5.59
N GLU A 42 -4.39 2.82 -4.55
CA GLU A 42 -5.03 1.64 -3.97
C GLU A 42 -6.06 1.97 -2.91
N ARG A 43 -7.29 1.50 -3.12
CA ARG A 43 -8.39 1.68 -2.18
C ARG A 43 -8.14 0.93 -0.87
N ASN A 44 -7.63 -0.30 -0.98
CA ASN A 44 -7.35 -1.14 0.17
C ASN A 44 -6.25 -0.50 1.05
N MET A 45 -5.18 0.02 0.45
CA MET A 45 -4.18 0.82 1.17
C MET A 45 -4.78 1.98 1.97
N ARG A 46 -5.70 2.77 1.39
CA ARG A 46 -6.38 3.86 2.13
C ARG A 46 -7.19 3.36 3.32
N ILE A 47 -7.90 2.24 3.14
CA ILE A 47 -8.67 1.61 4.22
C ILE A 47 -7.73 1.13 5.33
N HIS A 48 -6.65 0.43 4.99
CA HIS A 48 -5.67 -0.05 5.96
C HIS A 48 -5.02 1.11 6.75
N VAL A 49 -4.63 2.20 6.08
CA VAL A 49 -4.08 3.40 6.75
C VAL A 49 -5.11 4.06 7.66
N PHE A 50 -6.37 4.18 7.21
CA PHE A 50 -7.42 4.74 8.06
C PHE A 50 -7.68 3.88 9.30
N VAL A 51 -7.85 2.56 9.14
CA VAL A 51 -8.03 1.62 10.26
C VAL A 51 -6.83 1.65 11.19
N ALA A 52 -5.60 1.65 10.66
CA ALA A 52 -4.39 1.78 11.45
C ALA A 52 -4.38 3.07 12.29
N SER A 53 -4.81 4.20 11.72
CA SER A 53 -4.90 5.47 12.45
C SER A 53 -5.87 5.40 13.63
N LEU A 54 -7.00 4.69 13.48
CA LEU A 54 -7.97 4.46 14.55
C LEU A 54 -7.43 3.53 15.63
N VAL A 55 -6.73 2.46 15.25
CA VAL A 55 -6.10 1.53 16.19
C VAL A 55 -5.01 2.22 17.02
N VAL A 56 -4.19 3.08 16.40
CA VAL A 56 -3.21 3.90 17.14
C VAL A 56 -3.90 4.87 18.09
N ALA A 57 -5.00 5.52 17.66
CA ALA A 57 -5.78 6.39 18.53
C ALA A 57 -6.34 5.61 19.75
N ALA A 58 -6.87 4.40 19.53
CA ALA A 58 -7.33 3.53 20.60
C ALA A 58 -6.18 3.12 21.54
N GLY A 59 -5.00 2.82 20.99
CA GLY A 59 -3.79 2.51 21.74
C GLY A 59 -3.35 3.65 22.67
N ILE A 60 -3.40 4.89 22.18
CA ILE A 60 -3.13 6.10 22.98
C ILE A 60 -4.23 6.32 24.02
N ALA A 61 -5.50 6.13 23.63
CA ALA A 61 -6.65 6.41 24.50
C ALA A 61 -6.69 5.48 25.72
N LEU A 62 -6.56 4.17 25.47
CA LEU A 62 -6.44 3.16 26.49
C LEU A 62 -5.06 3.20 27.18
N GLY A 63 -4.08 3.81 26.51
CA GLY A 63 -2.67 3.90 26.88
C GLY A 63 -2.10 2.57 27.26
N LEU A 64 -1.96 1.78 26.21
CA LEU A 64 -1.15 0.59 26.15
C LEU A 64 0.25 0.84 26.70
N GLU A 65 0.84 -0.19 27.30
CA GLU A 65 2.23 -0.20 27.68
C GLU A 65 3.13 -0.06 26.44
N ARG A 66 4.40 0.32 26.63
CA ARG A 66 5.37 0.49 25.53
C ARG A 66 5.49 -0.78 24.69
N THR A 67 5.49 -1.94 25.32
CA THR A 67 5.58 -3.26 24.67
C THR A 67 4.32 -3.57 23.85
N GLU A 68 3.14 -3.43 24.45
CA GLU A 68 1.83 -3.59 23.80
C GLU A 68 1.68 -2.66 22.60
N PHE A 69 2.06 -1.39 22.78
CA PHE A 69 2.00 -0.39 21.72
C PHE A 69 2.97 -0.71 20.58
N LEU A 70 4.21 -1.14 20.88
CA LEU A 70 5.16 -1.58 19.86
C LEU A 70 4.66 -2.79 19.07
N MET A 71 4.03 -3.77 19.74
CA MET A 71 3.43 -4.92 19.06
C MET A 71 2.36 -4.48 18.06
N VAL A 72 1.49 -3.54 18.45
CA VAL A 72 0.47 -2.95 17.56
C VAL A 72 1.10 -2.23 16.38
N ILE A 73 2.14 -1.42 16.60
CA ILE A 73 2.85 -0.71 15.52
C ILE A 73 3.50 -1.69 14.53
N VAL A 74 4.13 -2.76 15.03
CA VAL A 74 4.72 -3.80 14.18
C VAL A 74 3.65 -4.54 13.36
N ALA A 75 2.51 -4.87 13.98
CA ALA A 75 1.40 -5.50 13.29
C ALA A 75 0.81 -4.61 12.18
N ILE A 76 0.64 -3.32 12.44
CA ILE A 76 0.21 -2.33 11.43
C ILE A 76 1.24 -2.27 10.30
N ALA A 77 2.53 -2.16 10.61
CA ALA A 77 3.58 -2.10 9.61
C ALA A 77 3.63 -3.36 8.74
N ALA A 78 3.40 -4.54 9.32
CA ALA A 78 3.33 -5.80 8.59
C ALA A 78 2.16 -5.83 7.59
N VAL A 79 0.97 -5.38 7.99
CA VAL A 79 -0.21 -5.32 7.10
C VAL A 79 0.03 -4.34 5.96
N LEU A 80 0.53 -3.12 6.25
CA LEU A 80 0.82 -2.13 5.20
C LEU A 80 1.93 -2.61 4.25
N SER A 81 2.95 -3.31 4.76
CA SER A 81 4.00 -3.88 3.91
C SER A 81 3.45 -4.97 2.99
N ALA A 82 2.57 -5.83 3.52
CA ALA A 82 1.92 -6.87 2.72
C ALA A 82 1.05 -6.27 1.62
N GLU A 83 0.32 -5.19 1.90
CA GLU A 83 -0.49 -4.47 0.93
C GLU A 83 0.36 -3.85 -0.20
N VAL A 84 1.51 -3.25 0.13
CA VAL A 84 2.47 -2.74 -0.86
C VAL A 84 3.03 -3.87 -1.72
N VAL A 85 3.36 -5.02 -1.13
CA VAL A 85 3.83 -6.20 -1.88
C VAL A 85 2.73 -6.78 -2.77
N ASN A 86 1.48 -6.82 -2.29
CA ASN A 86 0.34 -7.22 -3.11
C ASN A 86 0.19 -6.33 -4.34
N THR A 87 0.23 -5.02 -4.14
CA THR A 87 0.19 -4.03 -5.23
C THR A 87 1.34 -4.23 -6.21
N LEU A 88 2.56 -4.47 -5.72
CA LEU A 88 3.73 -4.75 -6.54
C LEU A 88 3.55 -6.03 -7.37
N ALA A 89 3.01 -7.10 -6.76
CA ALA A 89 2.75 -8.36 -7.44
C ALA A 89 1.69 -8.18 -8.54
N GLU A 90 0.62 -7.43 -8.28
CA GLU A 90 -0.39 -7.09 -9.29
C GLU A 90 0.24 -6.36 -10.49
N TYR A 91 1.09 -5.35 -10.24
CA TYR A 91 1.79 -4.65 -11.32
C TYR A 91 2.72 -5.55 -12.13
N PHE A 92 3.45 -6.46 -11.49
CA PHE A 92 4.31 -7.40 -12.22
C PHE A 92 3.51 -8.38 -13.07
N VAL A 93 2.40 -8.89 -12.55
CA VAL A 93 1.51 -9.78 -13.29
C VAL A 93 0.93 -9.04 -14.51
N ASP A 94 0.45 -7.81 -14.33
CA ASP A 94 -0.10 -6.99 -15.41
C ASP A 94 0.95 -6.62 -16.47
N LEU A 95 2.20 -6.44 -16.07
CA LEU A 95 3.31 -6.18 -16.99
C LEU A 95 3.65 -7.41 -17.84
N MET A 96 3.62 -8.62 -17.25
CA MET A 96 3.96 -9.86 -17.94
C MET A 96 2.81 -10.43 -18.78
N LYS A 97 1.56 -10.22 -18.35
CA LYS A 97 0.36 -10.82 -18.94
C LYS A 97 -0.75 -9.76 -19.08
N PRO A 98 -0.66 -8.88 -20.10
CA PRO A 98 -1.65 -7.83 -20.32
C PRO A 98 -3.01 -8.38 -20.83
N GLU A 99 -3.03 -9.59 -21.39
CA GLU A 99 -4.25 -10.30 -21.76
C GLU A 99 -4.71 -11.22 -20.61
N TYR A 100 -6.03 -11.39 -20.47
CA TYR A 100 -6.61 -12.20 -19.39
C TYR A 100 -6.15 -13.66 -19.49
N ASP A 101 -5.38 -14.09 -18.50
CA ASP A 101 -4.80 -15.43 -18.36
C ASP A 101 -5.22 -16.01 -16.99
N GLU A 102 -5.65 -17.27 -16.96
CA GLU A 102 -6.12 -17.93 -15.73
C GLU A 102 -5.02 -17.99 -14.66
N ILE A 103 -3.76 -18.15 -15.08
CA ILE A 103 -2.59 -18.17 -14.18
C ILE A 103 -2.36 -16.79 -13.57
N ALA A 104 -2.59 -15.71 -14.33
CA ALA A 104 -2.49 -14.35 -13.84
C ALA A 104 -3.54 -14.06 -12.75
N GLY A 105 -4.75 -14.61 -12.90
CA GLY A 105 -5.79 -14.56 -11.87
C GLY A 105 -5.33 -15.23 -10.57
N ILE A 106 -4.86 -16.48 -10.66
CA ILE A 106 -4.37 -17.24 -9.51
C ILE A 106 -3.23 -16.51 -8.78
N ALA A 107 -2.29 -15.92 -9.53
CA ALA A 107 -1.18 -15.16 -8.94
C ALA A 107 -1.66 -13.97 -8.11
N LYS A 108 -2.67 -13.23 -8.60
CA LYS A 108 -3.28 -12.11 -7.87
C LYS A 108 -4.05 -12.59 -6.64
N ASP A 109 -4.80 -13.69 -6.76
CA ASP A 109 -5.53 -14.26 -5.63
C ASP A 109 -4.59 -14.71 -4.50
N VAL A 110 -3.44 -15.30 -4.84
CA VAL A 110 -2.39 -15.68 -3.87
C VAL A 110 -1.77 -14.46 -3.20
N ALA A 111 -1.51 -13.39 -3.95
CA ALA A 111 -1.00 -12.14 -3.38
C ALA A 111 -2.01 -11.53 -2.38
N ALA A 112 -3.29 -11.51 -2.73
CA ALA A 112 -4.37 -11.04 -1.86
C ALA A 112 -4.53 -11.93 -0.61
N ALA A 113 -4.36 -13.26 -0.74
CA ALA A 113 -4.36 -14.18 0.39
C ALA A 113 -3.25 -13.86 1.40
N GLY A 114 -2.08 -13.40 0.93
CA GLY A 114 -1.00 -12.92 1.80
C GLY A 114 -1.42 -11.74 2.68
N VAL A 115 -2.11 -10.76 2.11
CA VAL A 115 -2.66 -9.61 2.88
C VAL A 115 -3.73 -10.07 3.88
N LEU A 116 -4.56 -11.04 3.51
CA LEU A 116 -5.57 -11.60 4.40
C LEU A 116 -4.93 -12.26 5.62
N LEU A 117 -3.90 -13.10 5.41
CA LEU A 117 -3.18 -13.77 6.50
C LEU A 117 -2.52 -12.78 7.47
N THR A 118 -1.85 -11.76 6.94
CA THR A 118 -1.22 -10.72 7.79
C THR A 118 -2.25 -9.88 8.52
N SER A 119 -3.40 -9.60 7.90
CA SER A 119 -4.52 -8.88 8.53
C SER A 119 -5.12 -9.68 9.69
N VAL A 120 -5.33 -10.99 9.51
CA VAL A 120 -5.82 -11.88 10.58
C VAL A 120 -4.82 -11.95 11.73
N PHE A 121 -3.53 -12.09 11.44
CA PHE A 121 -2.48 -12.04 12.45
C PHE A 121 -2.50 -10.71 13.24
N SER A 122 -2.65 -9.58 12.54
CA SER A 122 -2.75 -8.26 13.17
C SER A 122 -3.95 -8.14 14.11
N VAL A 123 -5.09 -8.75 13.77
CA VAL A 123 -6.25 -8.83 14.67
C VAL A 123 -5.90 -9.60 15.95
N PHE A 124 -5.21 -10.73 15.87
CA PHE A 124 -4.79 -11.47 17.07
C PHE A 124 -3.84 -10.64 17.95
N VAL A 125 -2.87 -9.96 17.35
CA VAL A 125 -1.98 -9.04 18.08
C VAL A 125 -2.77 -7.93 18.76
N GLY A 126 -3.75 -7.35 18.06
CA GLY A 126 -4.66 -6.36 18.61
C GLY A 126 -5.44 -6.91 19.80
N VAL A 127 -6.05 -8.08 19.68
CA VAL A 127 -6.77 -8.72 20.80
C VAL A 127 -5.84 -8.91 21.99
N VAL A 128 -4.64 -9.45 21.81
CA VAL A 128 -3.68 -9.67 22.90
C VAL A 128 -3.27 -8.35 23.56
N ALA A 129 -2.99 -7.31 22.77
CA ALA A 129 -2.57 -6.01 23.29
C ALA A 129 -3.72 -5.25 23.99
N PHE A 130 -4.94 -5.32 23.46
CA PHE A 130 -6.07 -4.54 23.97
C PHE A 130 -6.91 -5.28 25.01
N TYR A 131 -6.88 -6.62 25.06
CA TYR A 131 -7.63 -7.41 26.04
C TYR A 131 -7.39 -6.99 27.51
N PRO A 132 -6.14 -6.86 28.01
CA PRO A 132 -5.92 -6.41 29.39
C PRO A 132 -6.40 -4.97 29.61
N ALA A 133 -6.40 -4.15 28.55
CA ALA A 133 -6.81 -2.77 28.62
C ALA A 133 -8.32 -2.55 28.82
N LEU A 134 -9.14 -3.56 28.51
CA LEU A 134 -10.59 -3.46 28.62
C LEU A 134 -11.12 -3.62 30.04
N PHE A 135 -10.37 -4.27 30.95
CA PHE A 135 -10.83 -4.53 32.31
C PHE A 135 -10.78 -3.31 33.23
N ASP A 136 -9.81 -2.40 33.01
CA ASP A 136 -9.64 -1.17 33.80
C ASP A 136 -10.11 0.10 33.08
N MET A 137 -11.23 -0.01 32.34
CA MET A 137 -11.77 1.08 31.51
C MET A 137 -12.01 2.37 32.30
N GLU A 138 -12.53 2.31 33.53
CA GLU A 138 -12.81 3.51 34.32
C GLU A 138 -11.54 4.30 34.67
N ALA A 139 -10.51 3.60 35.17
CA ALA A 139 -9.23 4.22 35.51
C ALA A 139 -8.52 4.80 34.27
N ARG A 140 -8.56 4.05 33.16
CA ARG A 140 -7.98 4.49 31.88
C ARG A 140 -8.72 5.69 31.29
N PHE A 141 -10.05 5.74 31.41
CA PHE A 141 -10.85 6.89 30.95
C PHE A 141 -10.55 8.16 31.73
N ARG A 142 -10.36 8.08 33.05
CA ARG A 142 -9.91 9.24 33.84
C ARG A 142 -8.52 9.71 33.41
N ALA A 143 -7.57 8.78 33.27
CA ALA A 143 -6.22 9.08 32.79
C ALA A 143 -6.22 9.68 31.37
N LEU A 144 -7.19 9.29 30.54
CA LEU A 144 -7.39 9.83 29.20
C LEU A 144 -7.71 11.32 29.24
N LEU A 145 -8.72 11.71 30.02
CA LEU A 145 -9.18 13.09 30.13
C LEU A 145 -8.15 14.01 30.78
N GLU A 146 -7.36 13.51 31.72
CA GLU A 146 -6.39 14.35 32.44
C GLU A 146 -5.05 14.48 31.72
N LYS A 147 -4.50 13.38 31.18
CA LYS A 147 -3.10 13.34 30.72
C LYS A 147 -2.93 13.08 29.23
N ARG A 148 -3.85 12.35 28.60
CA ARG A 148 -3.62 11.79 27.25
C ARG A 148 -4.38 12.51 26.13
N TRP A 149 -5.40 13.31 26.47
CA TRP A 149 -6.18 14.08 25.51
C TRP A 149 -5.36 14.97 24.55
N PRO A 150 -4.21 15.60 24.93
CA PRO A 150 -3.47 16.43 23.98
C PRO A 150 -2.81 15.58 22.89
N PHE A 151 -2.30 14.39 23.24
CA PHE A 151 -1.71 13.45 22.29
C PHE A 151 -2.76 12.88 21.34
N LEU A 152 -3.98 12.63 21.83
CA LEU A 152 -5.10 12.24 20.97
C LEU A 152 -5.49 13.32 19.98
N LEU A 153 -5.59 14.58 20.41
CA LEU A 153 -5.89 15.69 19.51
C LEU A 153 -4.80 15.83 18.45
N LEU A 154 -3.53 15.81 18.86
CA LEU A 154 -2.41 15.85 17.93
C LEU A 154 -2.50 14.72 16.89
N HIS A 155 -2.72 13.48 17.34
CA HIS A 155 -2.88 12.34 16.44
C HIS A 155 -4.11 12.47 15.54
N PHE A 156 -5.22 13.00 16.04
CA PHE A 156 -6.41 13.23 15.25
C PHE A 156 -6.13 14.18 14.07
N PHE A 157 -5.49 15.31 14.33
CA PHE A 157 -5.16 16.30 13.29
C PHE A 157 -4.06 15.84 12.33
N VAL A 158 -3.08 15.07 12.80
CA VAL A 158 -1.92 14.66 11.99
C VAL A 158 -2.18 13.38 11.21
N ALA A 159 -2.95 12.43 11.74
CA ALA A 159 -3.11 11.10 11.17
C ALA A 159 -4.56 10.76 10.81
N VAL A 160 -5.53 11.04 11.68
CA VAL A 160 -6.93 10.61 11.46
C VAL A 160 -7.60 11.46 10.38
N THR A 161 -7.51 12.79 10.46
CA THR A 161 -8.16 13.68 9.49
C THR A 161 -7.60 13.54 8.08
N PRO A 162 -6.28 13.42 7.82
CA PRO A 162 -5.78 13.24 6.46
C PRO A 162 -6.13 11.86 5.88
N SER A 163 -6.14 10.83 6.73
CA SER A 163 -6.54 9.46 6.34
C SER A 163 -8.03 9.41 5.97
N PHE A 164 -8.89 10.04 6.78
CA PHE A 164 -10.32 10.12 6.51
C PHE A 164 -10.62 10.95 5.24
N ALA A 165 -9.97 12.09 5.07
CA ALA A 165 -10.10 12.90 3.86
C ALA A 165 -9.68 12.11 2.60
N GLY A 166 -8.56 11.40 2.65
CA GLY A 166 -8.11 10.52 1.56
C GLY A 166 -9.11 9.41 1.24
N LEU A 167 -9.74 8.83 2.26
CA LEU A 167 -10.80 7.83 2.09
C LEU A 167 -12.06 8.44 1.43
N LEU A 168 -12.49 9.62 1.86
CA LEU A 168 -13.69 10.30 1.34
C LEU A 168 -13.54 10.77 -0.11
N ILE A 169 -12.39 11.34 -0.48
CA ILE A 169 -12.14 11.81 -1.85
C ILE A 169 -12.33 10.66 -2.86
N CYS A 170 -11.94 9.44 -2.48
CA CYS A 170 -12.11 8.29 -3.35
C CYS A 170 -13.53 7.69 -3.31
N ALA A 171 -14.22 7.74 -2.15
CA ALA A 171 -15.60 7.27 -2.05
C ALA A 171 -16.56 8.05 -2.97
N GLN A 172 -16.21 9.31 -3.31
CA GLN A 172 -16.96 10.12 -4.27
C GLN A 172 -16.59 9.87 -5.74
N LYS A 173 -15.55 9.06 -6.01
CA LYS A 173 -15.02 8.83 -7.37
C LYS A 173 -15.26 7.39 -7.87
N SER A 174 -16.52 7.03 -8.18
CA SER A 174 -16.87 5.94 -9.11
C SER A 174 -18.34 6.11 -9.55
N PRO A 175 -18.67 6.30 -10.85
CA PRO A 175 -18.33 5.38 -11.95
C PRO A 175 -17.96 6.09 -13.29
N SER A 176 -16.82 5.76 -13.90
CA SER A 176 -16.59 6.13 -15.32
C SER A 176 -15.70 5.13 -16.07
N ARG A 177 -14.74 4.49 -15.38
CA ARG A 177 -13.83 3.53 -16.00
C ARG A 177 -14.47 2.20 -16.41
N SER A 178 -15.55 1.78 -15.74
CA SER A 178 -16.29 0.56 -16.09
C SER A 178 -17.29 0.75 -17.23
N GLU A 179 -17.76 1.99 -17.45
CA GLU A 179 -18.56 2.32 -18.63
C GLU A 179 -17.68 2.40 -19.86
N ASP A 180 -16.55 3.10 -19.78
CA ASP A 180 -15.63 3.30 -20.91
C ASP A 180 -15.10 1.98 -21.49
N PHE A 181 -14.75 1.03 -20.62
CA PHE A 181 -14.29 -0.30 -21.04
C PHE A 181 -15.41 -1.20 -21.59
N ARG A 182 -16.66 -1.00 -21.14
CA ARG A 182 -17.83 -1.69 -21.71
C ARG A 182 -18.15 -1.15 -23.10
N THR A 183 -18.13 0.17 -23.27
CA THR A 183 -18.37 0.82 -24.56
C THR A 183 -17.30 0.43 -25.59
N SER A 184 -16.01 0.42 -25.22
CA SER A 184 -14.96 -0.01 -26.16
C SER A 184 -15.12 -1.49 -26.59
N ARG A 185 -15.47 -2.40 -25.66
CA ARG A 185 -15.73 -3.81 -26.03
C ARG A 185 -16.99 -3.99 -26.86
N GLU A 186 -18.01 -3.16 -26.68
CA GLU A 186 -19.23 -3.21 -27.50
C GLU A 186 -18.98 -2.67 -28.91
N GLU A 187 -18.19 -1.60 -29.05
CA GLU A 187 -17.75 -1.08 -30.35
C GLU A 187 -16.89 -2.11 -31.11
N ASP A 188 -15.92 -2.73 -30.45
CA ASP A 188 -15.07 -3.75 -31.08
C ASP A 188 -15.90 -4.97 -31.55
N ARG A 189 -16.90 -5.38 -30.75
CA ARG A 189 -17.80 -6.49 -31.08
C ARG A 189 -18.71 -6.14 -32.26
N ASN A 190 -19.25 -4.92 -32.31
CA ASN A 190 -20.06 -4.46 -33.44
C ASN A 190 -19.24 -4.29 -34.73
N CYS A 191 -17.98 -3.85 -34.62
CA CYS A 191 -17.08 -3.72 -35.75
C CYS A 191 -16.71 -5.11 -36.35
N SER A 192 -16.54 -6.12 -35.49
CA SER A 192 -16.37 -7.52 -35.90
C SER A 192 -17.57 -8.09 -36.65
N ILE A 193 -18.80 -7.76 -36.23
CA ILE A 193 -20.02 -8.28 -36.86
C ILE A 193 -20.21 -7.64 -38.24
N ARG A 194 -19.96 -6.33 -38.38
CA ARG A 194 -20.05 -5.61 -39.66
C ARG A 194 -19.06 -6.08 -40.74
N ARG A 195 -17.95 -6.71 -40.39
CA ARG A 195 -16.98 -7.24 -41.37
C ARG A 195 -17.34 -8.62 -41.91
N LYS A 196 -18.34 -9.31 -41.32
CA LYS A 196 -18.71 -10.68 -41.67
C LYS A 196 -20.05 -10.80 -42.41
N GLY A 197 -20.76 -9.70 -42.65
CA GLY A 197 -21.98 -9.62 -43.45
C GLY A 197 -21.75 -8.77 -44.69
#